data_AF-A0A813DPB8-F1
#
_entry.id   AF-A0A813DPB8-F1
#
_cell.length_a   1.000
_cell.length_b   1.000
_cell.length_c   1.000
_cell.angle_alpha   90.00
_cell.angle_beta   90.00
_cell.angle_gamma   90.00
#
_symmetry.space_group_name_H-M   'P 1'
#
loop_
_entity.id
_entity.type
_entity.pdbx_description
1 polymer ?
#
loop_
_entity_poly.entity_id
_entity_poly.type
_entity_poly.pdbx_seq_one_letter_code
_entity_poly.pdbx_strand_id
1 'polypeptide(L)'
;MLDGLSFPLSLAWVLCKSEAVRWAKSSGDGKLHIVVLGATSKGEVRTLKQSRYWLELDVLLEGYCRPHLHFVGPEIDSLPGDSADIHCLSPPCASRFLKSRPDLTAENTVCVVFNGGFGNFVSAGQDVASGRDDLLWSWLPDLLFMADSEYFCAFFCANDYADLRGEMGVHTALLGSRFVLAPQRNPFSMATTYSGEGGEGSQEWFSGNSFVYATCGCEPSARHPAASADVSADSVAARSSMAKAVFSKVGVVDGSVSSGIPSLEVCAGTPPMLRPQRPKQEREGKGDAGYPKAATTSATRPAEAPSASASSMKTMPTEREPTTSPKTSTPPLSTECGPGVSGKSDGIDVHLTKPSSKPAVIIRSEEAEDGSRFWRFEVSLPGIAAVDDLDLQISDTAVALSTAEGVRMYEPWPELVNSSQAAASFSSKKGRLVIKVPMA
;
A
#
# COMPACT_ATOMS: atom_id res chain seq x y z
N MET A 1 -1.23 7.69 -12.82
CA MET A 1 -0.18 6.96 -12.07
C MET A 1 -0.60 5.51 -11.93
N LEU A 2 0.28 4.56 -12.24
CA LEU A 2 0.08 3.12 -11.96
C LEU A 2 0.85 2.81 -10.67
N ASP A 3 0.29 3.22 -9.55
CA ASP A 3 0.73 2.79 -8.23
C ASP A 3 0.30 1.32 -8.08
N GLY A 4 1.25 0.39 -8.21
CA GLY A 4 0.95 -1.05 -8.09
C GLY A 4 1.74 -2.01 -8.96
N LEU A 5 2.70 -1.53 -9.75
CA LEU A 5 3.51 -2.40 -10.61
C LEU A 5 4.34 -3.42 -9.80
N SER A 6 4.72 -3.09 -8.56
CA SER A 6 5.47 -4.01 -7.71
C SER A 6 4.61 -4.97 -6.88
N PHE A 7 3.27 -4.86 -6.94
CA PHE A 7 2.36 -5.70 -6.14
C PHE A 7 2.52 -7.20 -6.44
N PRO A 8 2.57 -7.66 -7.71
CA PRO A 8 2.77 -9.07 -8.03
C PRO A 8 4.09 -9.63 -7.48
N LEU A 9 5.20 -8.90 -7.66
CA LEU A 9 6.53 -9.28 -7.21
C LEU A 9 6.59 -9.42 -5.68
N SER A 10 5.99 -8.45 -4.98
CA SER A 10 5.96 -8.42 -3.52
C SER A 10 5.16 -9.57 -2.95
N LEU A 11 4.01 -9.87 -3.55
CA LEU A 11 3.19 -11.02 -3.15
C LEU A 11 3.91 -12.34 -3.40
N ALA A 12 4.48 -12.54 -4.60
CA ALA A 12 5.24 -13.74 -4.90
C ALA A 12 6.39 -13.95 -3.91
N TRP A 13 7.12 -12.89 -3.58
CA TRP A 13 8.20 -12.95 -2.59
C TRP A 13 7.74 -13.41 -1.22
N VAL A 14 6.61 -12.89 -0.72
CA VAL A 14 6.01 -13.34 0.55
C VAL A 14 5.61 -14.81 0.46
N LEU A 15 4.98 -15.24 -0.63
CA LEU A 15 4.49 -16.60 -0.79
C LEU A 15 5.62 -17.63 -0.97
N CYS A 16 6.79 -17.20 -1.45
CA CYS A 16 8.00 -18.02 -1.57
C CYS A 16 8.79 -18.12 -0.26
N LYS A 17 8.44 -17.34 0.77
CA LYS A 17 9.11 -17.40 2.08
C LYS A 17 8.60 -18.57 2.91
N SER A 18 9.47 -19.53 3.17
CA SER A 18 9.17 -20.69 4.04
C SER A 18 8.83 -20.30 5.48
N GLU A 19 9.33 -19.16 5.94
CA GLU A 19 8.98 -18.55 7.23
C GLU A 19 7.55 -18.01 7.27
N ALA A 20 6.94 -17.68 6.12
CA ALA A 20 5.59 -17.14 6.03
C ALA A 20 4.56 -18.21 5.66
N VAL A 21 4.92 -19.12 4.75
CA VAL A 21 4.01 -20.09 4.13
C VAL A 21 4.68 -21.47 3.98
N ARG A 22 3.91 -22.54 4.21
CA ARG A 22 4.29 -23.90 3.85
C ARG A 22 3.45 -24.40 2.70
N TRP A 23 4.08 -25.03 1.72
CA TRP A 23 3.41 -25.61 0.56
C TRP A 23 3.27 -27.13 0.69
N ALA A 24 2.10 -27.67 0.40
CA ALA A 24 1.94 -29.12 0.30
C ALA A 24 2.75 -29.67 -0.90
N LYS A 25 3.29 -30.89 -0.77
CA LYS A 25 4.21 -31.50 -1.75
C LYS A 25 3.62 -31.75 -3.15
N SER A 26 2.29 -31.68 -3.31
CA SER A 26 1.57 -32.04 -4.54
C SER A 26 0.86 -30.88 -5.23
N SER A 27 1.27 -29.64 -4.91
CA SER A 27 0.51 -28.42 -5.19
C SER A 27 0.71 -27.79 -6.57
N GLY A 28 1.74 -28.19 -7.33
CA GLY A 28 2.19 -27.44 -8.52
C GLY A 28 1.11 -27.07 -9.55
N ASP A 29 0.11 -27.93 -9.76
CA ASP A 29 -1.00 -27.68 -10.71
C ASP A 29 -2.29 -27.21 -10.03
N GLY A 30 -2.28 -27.08 -8.71
CA GLY A 30 -3.44 -26.67 -7.94
C GLY A 30 -3.69 -25.18 -8.08
N LYS A 31 -4.96 -24.81 -8.10
CA LYS A 31 -5.44 -23.43 -8.13
C LYS A 31 -5.34 -22.83 -6.72
N LEU A 32 -4.63 -21.71 -6.59
CA LEU A 32 -4.62 -20.89 -5.38
C LEU A 32 -5.44 -19.63 -5.64
N HIS A 33 -6.42 -19.35 -4.78
CA HIS A 33 -7.20 -18.13 -4.87
C HIS A 33 -6.49 -16.99 -4.13
N ILE A 34 -6.26 -15.89 -4.81
CA ILE A 34 -5.64 -14.68 -4.25
C ILE A 34 -6.73 -13.61 -4.21
N VAL A 35 -7.19 -13.26 -3.02
CA VAL A 35 -8.22 -12.25 -2.80
C VAL A 35 -7.55 -10.93 -2.43
N VAL A 36 -7.50 -10.01 -3.40
CA VAL A 36 -6.99 -8.65 -3.24
C VAL A 36 -8.10 -7.80 -2.64
N LEU A 37 -8.00 -7.55 -1.34
CA LEU A 37 -8.97 -6.81 -0.52
C LEU A 37 -8.63 -5.33 -0.49
N GLY A 38 -9.67 -4.49 -0.49
CA GLY A 38 -9.51 -3.04 -0.58
C GLY A 38 -9.11 -2.58 -1.98
N ALA A 39 -9.27 -3.43 -3.00
CA ALA A 39 -8.89 -3.09 -4.36
C ALA A 39 -9.69 -1.89 -4.87
N THR A 40 -9.00 -1.00 -5.57
CA THR A 40 -9.58 0.24 -6.12
C THR A 40 -9.59 0.21 -7.64
N SER A 41 -10.53 0.96 -8.24
CA SER A 41 -10.51 1.21 -9.69
C SER A 41 -9.19 1.82 -10.17
N LYS A 42 -8.55 2.65 -9.36
CA LYS A 42 -7.41 3.48 -9.76
C LYS A 42 -6.05 2.78 -9.61
N GLY A 43 -5.94 1.83 -8.70
CA GLY A 43 -4.71 1.06 -8.42
C GLY A 43 -4.74 -0.35 -9.02
N GLU A 44 -5.24 -1.31 -8.25
CA GLU A 44 -5.12 -2.75 -8.51
C GLU A 44 -5.89 -3.15 -9.77
N VAL A 45 -7.15 -2.70 -9.89
CA VAL A 45 -8.01 -3.02 -11.04
C VAL A 45 -7.50 -2.34 -12.31
N ARG A 46 -6.99 -1.10 -12.20
CA ARG A 46 -6.35 -0.42 -13.33
C ARG A 46 -5.14 -1.20 -13.82
N THR A 47 -4.29 -1.64 -12.90
CA THR A 47 -3.09 -2.43 -13.21
C THR A 47 -3.46 -3.75 -13.89
N LEU A 48 -4.55 -4.40 -13.46
CA LEU A 48 -5.12 -5.57 -14.14
C LEU A 48 -5.58 -5.26 -15.56
N LYS A 49 -6.36 -4.19 -15.76
CA LYS A 49 -6.98 -3.88 -17.05
C LYS A 49 -5.98 -3.31 -18.07
N GLN A 50 -4.97 -2.57 -17.62
CA GLN A 50 -4.08 -1.78 -18.49
C GLN A 50 -2.68 -2.38 -18.65
N SER A 51 -2.39 -3.48 -17.97
CA SER A 51 -1.05 -4.08 -17.99
C SER A 51 -1.10 -5.61 -17.93
N ARG A 52 0.09 -6.23 -17.99
CA ARG A 52 0.26 -7.67 -17.82
C ARG A 52 0.98 -8.06 -16.53
N TYR A 53 1.20 -7.11 -15.62
CA TYR A 53 2.01 -7.35 -14.40
C TYR A 53 1.43 -8.46 -13.52
N TRP A 54 0.11 -8.58 -13.42
CA TRP A 54 -0.51 -9.67 -12.66
C TRP A 54 -0.23 -11.07 -13.24
N LEU A 55 0.10 -11.18 -14.54
CA LEU A 55 0.51 -12.45 -15.16
C LEU A 55 1.91 -12.88 -14.70
N GLU A 56 2.71 -11.98 -14.13
CA GLU A 56 4.01 -12.36 -13.57
C GLU A 56 3.85 -13.33 -12.39
N LEU A 57 2.73 -13.30 -11.66
CA LEU A 57 2.45 -14.28 -10.61
C LEU A 57 2.42 -15.71 -11.14
N ASP A 58 1.92 -15.93 -12.37
CA ASP A 58 1.89 -17.28 -12.97
C ASP A 58 3.30 -17.83 -13.14
N VAL A 59 4.24 -16.96 -13.55
CA VAL A 59 5.65 -17.32 -13.76
C VAL A 59 6.38 -17.46 -12.43
N LEU A 60 6.18 -16.53 -11.51
CA LEU A 60 6.89 -16.49 -10.23
C LEU A 60 6.45 -17.60 -9.26
N LEU A 61 5.20 -18.07 -9.39
CA LEU A 61 4.65 -19.17 -8.60
C LEU A 61 4.62 -20.49 -9.36
N GLU A 62 5.31 -20.58 -10.50
CA GLU A 62 5.46 -21.80 -11.27
C GLU A 62 6.04 -22.91 -10.38
N GLY A 63 5.41 -24.09 -10.39
CA GLY A 63 5.76 -25.22 -9.54
C GLY A 63 5.16 -25.19 -8.14
N TYR A 64 4.63 -24.05 -7.68
CA TYR A 64 3.90 -23.96 -6.40
C TYR A 64 2.39 -24.07 -6.60
N CYS A 65 1.83 -23.26 -7.50
CA CYS A 65 0.39 -23.21 -7.78
C CYS A 65 0.09 -22.44 -9.08
N ARG A 66 -1.17 -22.51 -9.52
CA ARG A 66 -1.74 -21.58 -10.49
C ARG A 66 -2.56 -20.50 -9.76
N PRO A 67 -2.12 -19.24 -9.73
CA PRO A 67 -2.85 -18.17 -9.07
C PRO A 67 -4.19 -17.89 -9.79
N HIS A 68 -5.22 -17.55 -9.01
CA HIS A 68 -6.49 -17.03 -9.50
C HIS A 68 -6.86 -15.82 -8.67
N LEU A 69 -6.87 -14.66 -9.30
CA LEU A 69 -7.06 -13.38 -8.63
C LEU A 69 -8.54 -13.07 -8.47
N HIS A 70 -8.91 -12.47 -7.34
CA HIS A 70 -10.20 -11.82 -7.10
C HIS A 70 -9.92 -10.43 -6.55
N PHE A 71 -10.45 -9.39 -7.18
CA PHE A 71 -10.30 -8.00 -6.76
C PHE A 71 -11.58 -7.56 -6.08
N VAL A 72 -11.50 -7.25 -4.79
CA VAL A 72 -12.65 -6.99 -3.93
C VAL A 72 -12.48 -5.67 -3.22
N GLY A 73 -13.40 -4.73 -3.43
CA GLY A 73 -13.33 -3.44 -2.76
C GLY A 73 -14.55 -2.55 -3.02
N PRO A 74 -14.76 -1.50 -2.20
CA PRO A 74 -15.88 -0.59 -2.35
C PRO A 74 -15.65 0.49 -3.42
N GLU A 75 -14.39 0.72 -3.81
CA GLU A 75 -13.98 1.76 -4.77
C GLU A 75 -13.82 1.22 -6.20
N ILE A 76 -14.39 0.05 -6.47
CA ILE A 76 -14.38 -0.54 -7.80
C ILE A 76 -15.59 -0.03 -8.58
N ASP A 77 -15.32 0.61 -9.71
CA ASP A 77 -16.33 0.97 -10.69
C ASP A 77 -16.77 -0.30 -11.41
N SER A 78 -18.01 -0.71 -11.15
CA SER A 78 -18.61 -1.85 -11.86
C SER A 78 -19.01 -1.39 -13.27
N LEU A 79 -18.21 -1.75 -14.26
CA LEU A 79 -18.56 -1.52 -15.66
C LEU A 79 -19.26 -2.76 -16.26
N PRO A 80 -20.24 -2.57 -17.16
CA PRO A 80 -20.83 -3.68 -17.90
C PRO A 80 -19.75 -4.46 -18.66
N GLY A 81 -19.62 -5.76 -18.37
CA GLY A 81 -18.63 -6.64 -18.99
C GLY A 81 -17.32 -6.81 -18.20
N ASP A 82 -17.26 -6.33 -16.96
CA ASP A 82 -16.14 -6.64 -16.07
C ASP A 82 -15.98 -8.15 -15.85
N SER A 83 -14.72 -8.59 -15.69
CA SER A 83 -14.38 -10.00 -15.45
C SER A 83 -15.11 -10.53 -14.22
N ALA A 84 -15.38 -11.83 -14.20
CA ALA A 84 -15.94 -12.55 -13.05
C ALA A 84 -15.09 -12.46 -11.76
N ASP A 85 -13.90 -11.87 -11.88
CA ASP A 85 -12.88 -11.73 -10.85
C ASP A 85 -12.85 -10.34 -10.20
N ILE A 86 -13.76 -9.43 -10.58
CA ILE A 86 -13.85 -8.06 -10.06
C ILE A 86 -15.16 -7.89 -9.29
N HIS A 87 -15.08 -7.49 -8.02
CA HIS A 87 -16.19 -7.49 -7.08
C HIS A 87 -16.32 -6.16 -6.34
N CYS A 88 -17.26 -5.32 -6.78
CA CYS A 88 -17.66 -4.13 -6.04
C CYS A 88 -18.61 -4.51 -4.89
N LEU A 89 -18.17 -4.35 -3.65
CA LEU A 89 -18.96 -4.65 -2.46
C LEU A 89 -18.88 -3.48 -1.48
N SER A 90 -20.01 -3.10 -0.88
CA SER A 90 -19.94 -2.17 0.26
C SER A 90 -19.30 -2.85 1.47
N PRO A 91 -18.62 -2.09 2.35
CA PRO A 91 -18.03 -2.65 3.56
C PRO A 91 -19.11 -3.29 4.46
N PRO A 92 -18.76 -4.35 5.22
CA PRO A 92 -17.48 -5.06 5.18
C PRO A 92 -17.36 -5.96 3.94
N CYS A 93 -16.27 -5.83 3.19
CA CYS A 93 -16.05 -6.47 1.89
C CYS A 93 -15.55 -7.91 2.02
N ALA A 94 -14.51 -8.15 2.83
CA ALA A 94 -13.86 -9.46 2.95
C ALA A 94 -14.81 -10.53 3.49
N SER A 95 -15.50 -10.22 4.59
CA SER A 95 -16.44 -11.15 5.22
C SER A 95 -17.62 -11.48 4.32
N ARG A 96 -18.16 -10.52 3.57
CA ARG A 96 -19.25 -10.75 2.60
C ARG A 96 -18.78 -11.60 1.44
N PHE A 97 -17.63 -11.28 0.86
CA PHE A 97 -17.07 -12.01 -0.26
C PHE A 97 -16.79 -13.48 0.12
N LEU A 98 -16.01 -13.70 1.17
CA LEU A 98 -15.58 -15.05 1.57
C LEU A 98 -16.75 -15.92 2.08
N LYS A 99 -17.72 -15.35 2.81
CA LYS A 99 -18.93 -16.11 3.22
C LYS A 99 -19.81 -16.52 2.04
N SER A 100 -19.82 -15.73 0.96
CA SER A 100 -20.56 -16.08 -0.27
C SER A 100 -19.88 -17.16 -1.11
N ARG A 101 -18.64 -17.53 -0.77
CA ARG A 101 -17.77 -18.42 -1.54
C ARG A 101 -17.23 -19.54 -0.66
N PRO A 102 -18.07 -20.53 -0.26
CA PRO A 102 -17.64 -21.65 0.58
C PRO A 102 -16.60 -22.56 -0.10
N ASP A 103 -16.36 -22.40 -1.40
CA ASP A 103 -15.26 -23.01 -2.14
C ASP A 103 -13.88 -22.45 -1.75
N LEU A 104 -13.85 -21.23 -1.22
CA LEU A 104 -12.66 -20.55 -0.72
C LEU A 104 -12.47 -20.92 0.75
N THR A 105 -11.36 -21.60 1.04
CA THR A 105 -10.97 -22.12 2.35
C THR A 105 -9.60 -21.56 2.73
N ALA A 106 -9.25 -21.56 4.02
CA ALA A 106 -7.94 -21.11 4.48
C ALA A 106 -6.75 -21.84 3.83
N GLU A 107 -6.95 -23.09 3.38
CA GLU A 107 -5.88 -23.87 2.74
C GLU A 107 -5.68 -23.51 1.26
N ASN A 108 -6.70 -23.03 0.54
CA ASN A 108 -6.60 -22.74 -0.90
C ASN A 108 -6.75 -21.25 -1.25
N THR A 109 -6.77 -20.38 -0.24
CA THR A 109 -7.02 -18.95 -0.40
C THR A 109 -6.03 -18.13 0.42
N VAL A 110 -5.49 -17.10 -0.20
CA VAL A 110 -4.70 -16.06 0.46
C VAL A 110 -5.42 -14.72 0.31
N CYS A 111 -5.45 -13.96 1.39
CA CYS A 111 -5.96 -12.58 1.39
C CYS A 111 -4.79 -11.63 1.32
N VAL A 112 -4.91 -10.58 0.50
CA VAL A 112 -3.84 -9.61 0.30
C VAL A 112 -4.43 -8.21 0.37
N VAL A 113 -3.80 -7.35 1.16
CA VAL A 113 -4.16 -5.93 1.28
C VAL A 113 -2.96 -5.10 0.84
N PHE A 114 -3.12 -4.34 -0.23
CA PHE A 114 -2.14 -3.34 -0.66
C PHE A 114 -2.59 -1.97 -0.15
N ASN A 115 -1.71 -1.27 0.55
CA ASN A 115 -1.91 0.09 1.04
C ASN A 115 -3.24 0.27 1.79
N GLY A 116 -3.54 -0.61 2.74
CA GLY A 116 -4.84 -0.64 3.42
C GLY A 116 -5.19 0.64 4.18
N GLY A 117 -4.19 1.38 4.65
CA GLY A 117 -4.33 2.73 5.20
C GLY A 117 -5.05 2.81 6.55
N PHE A 118 -5.47 1.67 7.11
CA PHE A 118 -6.19 1.61 8.39
C PHE A 118 -5.31 1.97 9.60
N GLY A 119 -4.01 2.22 9.42
CA GLY A 119 -3.09 2.75 10.43
C GLY A 119 -2.91 4.27 10.44
N ASN A 120 -3.43 5.00 9.44
CA ASN A 120 -3.03 6.40 9.20
C ASN A 120 -3.49 7.38 10.29
N PHE A 121 -4.44 6.99 11.12
CA PHE A 121 -4.96 7.81 12.23
C PHE A 121 -3.92 8.05 13.33
N VAL A 122 -2.82 7.29 13.38
CA VAL A 122 -1.77 7.45 14.40
C VAL A 122 -0.85 8.65 14.13
N SER A 123 -0.63 8.99 12.86
CA SER A 123 0.23 10.12 12.44
C SER A 123 -0.37 11.49 12.72
N ALA A 124 -1.65 11.51 13.09
CA ALA A 124 -2.46 12.71 13.22
C ALA A 124 -2.11 13.62 14.39
N GLY A 125 -1.33 13.14 15.38
CA GLY A 125 -1.08 13.87 16.62
C GLY A 125 -2.37 14.05 17.43
N GLN A 126 -2.63 13.11 18.34
CA GLN A 126 -3.52 13.15 19.51
C GLN A 126 -4.99 13.62 19.40
N ASP A 127 -5.42 14.24 18.30
CA ASP A 127 -6.79 14.71 18.18
C ASP A 127 -7.70 13.61 17.64
N VAL A 128 -8.05 12.69 18.54
CA VAL A 128 -9.08 11.65 18.34
C VAL A 128 -10.41 12.28 17.90
N ALA A 129 -10.64 13.58 18.18
CA ALA A 129 -11.82 14.29 17.73
C ALA A 129 -11.79 14.67 16.24
N SER A 130 -10.64 14.54 15.55
CA SER A 130 -10.52 14.91 14.13
C SER A 130 -11.20 13.94 13.15
N GLY A 131 -11.74 12.81 13.63
CA GLY A 131 -12.50 11.85 12.79
C GLY A 131 -11.65 11.11 11.75
N ARG A 132 -10.32 11.16 11.86
CA ARG A 132 -9.40 10.53 10.89
C ARG A 132 -9.29 9.00 11.01
N ASP A 133 -10.09 8.38 11.87
CA ASP A 133 -10.14 6.94 12.10
C ASP A 133 -11.27 6.23 11.34
N ASP A 134 -12.07 6.96 10.55
CA ASP A 134 -13.14 6.39 9.71
C ASP A 134 -12.67 5.23 8.83
N LEU A 135 -11.45 5.32 8.28
CA LEU A 135 -10.87 4.24 7.49
C LEU A 135 -10.56 3.00 8.34
N LEU A 136 -10.06 3.15 9.57
CA LEU A 136 -9.91 2.02 10.48
C LEU A 136 -11.28 1.38 10.74
N TRP A 137 -12.30 2.17 11.03
CA TRP A 137 -13.63 1.63 11.38
C TRP A 137 -14.31 0.94 10.21
N SER A 138 -14.10 1.40 8.97
CA SER A 138 -14.61 0.71 7.80
C SER A 138 -13.91 -0.63 7.56
N TRP A 139 -12.63 -0.74 7.90
CA TRP A 139 -11.84 -1.98 7.81
C TRP A 139 -12.05 -2.94 8.98
N LEU A 140 -12.34 -2.44 10.19
CA LEU A 140 -12.29 -3.22 11.41
C LEU A 140 -13.13 -4.51 11.37
N PRO A 141 -14.37 -4.53 10.85
CA PRO A 141 -15.13 -5.78 10.78
C PRO A 141 -14.50 -6.83 9.87
N ASP A 142 -13.85 -6.41 8.76
CA ASP A 142 -13.12 -7.31 7.88
C ASP A 142 -11.80 -7.79 8.51
N LEU A 143 -11.08 -6.91 9.21
CA LEU A 143 -9.87 -7.26 9.94
C LEU A 143 -10.15 -8.30 11.05
N LEU A 144 -11.25 -8.12 11.80
CA LEU A 144 -11.70 -9.09 12.80
C LEU A 144 -12.07 -10.42 12.16
N PHE A 145 -12.85 -10.39 11.07
CA PHE A 145 -13.20 -11.59 10.32
C PHE A 145 -11.96 -12.35 9.84
N MET A 146 -10.98 -11.66 9.24
CA MET A 146 -9.75 -12.27 8.78
C MET A 146 -8.93 -12.88 9.94
N ALA A 147 -8.81 -12.15 11.05
CA ALA A 147 -8.13 -12.64 12.25
C ALA A 147 -8.79 -13.90 12.85
N ASP A 148 -10.09 -14.07 12.69
CA ASP A 148 -10.85 -15.25 13.16
C ASP A 148 -10.84 -16.43 12.17
N SER A 149 -10.57 -16.18 10.89
CA SER A 149 -10.85 -17.15 9.82
C SER A 149 -9.66 -18.02 9.39
N GLU A 150 -8.52 -17.91 10.08
CA GLU A 150 -7.27 -18.64 9.79
C GLU A 150 -6.72 -18.48 8.36
N TYR A 151 -7.25 -17.56 7.56
CA TYR A 151 -6.67 -17.24 6.25
C TYR A 151 -5.27 -16.66 6.43
N PHE A 152 -4.39 -17.00 5.49
CA PHE A 152 -3.13 -16.27 5.33
C PHE A 152 -3.44 -14.88 4.78
N CYS A 153 -3.08 -13.84 5.54
CA CYS A 153 -3.31 -12.45 5.18
C CYS A 153 -1.97 -11.72 5.06
N ALA A 154 -1.60 -11.32 3.84
CA ALA A 154 -0.43 -10.49 3.57
C ALA A 154 -0.83 -9.02 3.45
N PHE A 155 -0.07 -8.15 4.08
CA PHE A 155 -0.32 -6.71 4.13
C PHE A 155 0.91 -5.97 3.65
N PHE A 156 0.68 -4.96 2.82
CA PHE A 156 1.70 -4.13 2.22
C PHE A 156 1.39 -2.67 2.53
N CYS A 157 2.28 -1.98 3.23
CA CYS A 157 2.07 -0.59 3.64
C CYS A 157 2.59 0.36 2.56
N ALA A 158 1.90 1.49 2.33
CA ALA A 158 2.38 2.52 1.43
C ALA A 158 3.61 3.18 2.05
N ASN A 159 3.42 3.91 3.14
CA ASN A 159 4.45 4.76 3.72
C ASN A 159 5.32 4.03 4.75
N ASP A 160 6.51 4.58 4.96
CA ASP A 160 7.63 3.92 5.60
C ASP A 160 7.58 3.87 7.13
N TYR A 161 6.69 4.61 7.81
CA TYR A 161 6.61 4.53 9.29
C TYR A 161 5.22 4.74 9.89
N ALA A 162 4.47 5.71 9.36
CA ALA A 162 3.13 6.08 9.84
C ALA A 162 2.15 4.90 9.80
N ASP A 163 1.93 4.40 8.59
CA ASP A 163 0.97 3.33 8.29
C ASP A 163 1.36 2.07 9.05
N LEU A 164 2.62 1.65 8.94
CA LEU A 164 3.10 0.44 9.60
C LEU A 164 2.86 0.47 11.11
N ARG A 165 3.19 1.58 11.78
CA ARG A 165 3.00 1.68 13.23
C ARG A 165 1.54 1.58 13.63
N GLY A 166 0.67 2.32 12.94
CA GLY A 166 -0.76 2.29 13.23
C GLY A 166 -1.36 0.92 12.95
N GLU A 167 -1.03 0.32 11.81
CA GLU A 167 -1.50 -1.03 11.44
C GLU A 167 -0.99 -2.08 12.44
N MET A 168 0.27 -1.99 12.89
CA MET A 168 0.83 -2.88 13.90
C MET A 168 0.15 -2.73 15.26
N GLY A 169 -0.13 -1.49 15.66
CA GLY A 169 -0.91 -1.21 16.85
C GLY A 169 -2.32 -1.80 16.75
N VAL A 170 -2.98 -1.74 15.60
CA VAL A 170 -4.29 -2.38 15.36
C VAL A 170 -4.18 -3.90 15.50
N HIS A 171 -3.24 -4.54 14.81
CA HIS A 171 -3.07 -5.99 14.85
C HIS A 171 -2.75 -6.53 16.26
N THR A 172 -1.90 -5.83 17.00
CA THR A 172 -1.48 -6.29 18.33
C THR A 172 -2.39 -5.86 19.46
N ALA A 173 -2.93 -4.63 19.43
CA ALA A 173 -3.77 -4.10 20.50
C ALA A 173 -5.23 -4.53 20.34
N LEU A 174 -5.75 -4.53 19.11
CA LEU A 174 -7.18 -4.75 18.87
C LEU A 174 -7.47 -6.19 18.49
N LEU A 175 -6.77 -6.73 17.49
CA LEU A 175 -7.11 -8.00 16.88
C LEU A 175 -6.51 -9.21 17.61
N GLY A 176 -5.34 -9.02 18.24
CA GLY A 176 -4.53 -10.11 18.78
C GLY A 176 -3.96 -11.00 17.67
N SER A 177 -3.61 -10.44 16.50
CA SER A 177 -3.19 -11.22 15.34
C SER A 177 -1.89 -11.99 15.58
N ARG A 178 -1.80 -13.20 15.01
CA ARG A 178 -0.58 -14.01 14.99
C ARG A 178 0.21 -13.72 13.73
N PHE A 179 1.43 -13.23 13.88
CA PHE A 179 2.32 -12.85 12.80
C PHE A 179 3.09 -14.07 12.31
N VAL A 180 2.84 -14.48 11.07
CA VAL A 180 3.64 -15.50 10.38
C VAL A 180 4.80 -14.88 9.61
N LEU A 181 4.71 -13.58 9.30
CA LEU A 181 5.84 -12.80 8.82
C LEU A 181 5.87 -11.50 9.62
N ALA A 182 6.94 -11.32 10.41
CA ALA A 182 7.14 -10.07 11.14
C ALA A 182 7.31 -8.89 10.16
N PRO A 183 6.90 -7.68 10.55
CA PRO A 183 7.13 -6.46 9.77
C PRO A 183 8.57 -6.31 9.33
N GLN A 184 8.76 -6.08 8.05
CA GLN A 184 10.07 -5.81 7.47
C GLN A 184 9.93 -4.97 6.21
N ARG A 185 11.05 -4.37 5.79
CA ARG A 185 11.10 -3.65 4.52
C ARG A 185 10.78 -4.59 3.37
N ASN A 186 9.93 -4.12 2.46
CA ASN A 186 9.69 -4.84 1.23
C ASN A 186 10.82 -4.55 0.24
N PRO A 187 11.52 -5.58 -0.30
CA PRO A 187 12.57 -5.38 -1.29
C PRO A 187 12.07 -4.82 -2.63
N PHE A 188 10.76 -4.78 -2.86
CA PHE A 188 10.13 -4.23 -4.06
C PHE A 188 9.32 -2.96 -3.77
N SER A 189 9.79 -2.15 -2.81
CA SER A 189 9.28 -0.79 -2.60
C SER A 189 9.37 0.01 -3.90
N MET A 190 8.38 0.86 -4.16
CA MET A 190 8.36 1.71 -5.35
C MET A 190 8.20 3.17 -4.95
N ALA A 191 8.75 4.07 -5.77
CA ALA A 191 8.53 5.50 -5.65
C ALA A 191 7.58 5.94 -6.78
N THR A 192 6.49 6.59 -6.43
CA THR A 192 5.50 7.10 -7.38
C THR A 192 5.25 8.59 -7.12
N THR A 193 4.82 9.33 -8.14
CA THR A 193 4.48 10.76 -8.01
C THR A 193 3.04 10.97 -8.44
N TYR A 194 2.20 11.48 -7.55
CA TYR A 194 0.81 11.76 -7.88
C TYR A 194 0.69 13.11 -8.61
N SER A 195 0.76 13.08 -9.94
CA SER A 195 0.22 14.18 -10.75
C SER A 195 -1.30 14.03 -10.71
N GLY A 196 -2.00 14.87 -9.94
CA GLY A 196 -3.46 14.83 -9.82
C GLY A 196 -4.20 14.82 -11.17
N GLU A 197 -5.52 14.61 -11.16
CA GLU A 197 -6.32 14.39 -12.39
C GLU A 197 -6.31 15.56 -13.40
N GLY A 198 -5.74 16.71 -13.05
CA GLY A 198 -5.53 17.87 -13.93
C GLY A 198 -4.07 18.17 -14.31
N GLY A 199 -3.09 17.34 -13.95
CA GLY A 199 -1.68 17.55 -14.29
C GLY A 199 -0.97 18.69 -13.53
N GLU A 200 -1.69 19.55 -12.82
CA GLU A 200 -1.16 20.67 -12.01
C GLU A 200 -0.91 20.31 -10.51
N GLY A 201 -1.00 19.02 -10.15
CA GLY A 201 -0.79 18.57 -8.77
C GLY A 201 0.66 18.74 -8.29
N SER A 202 0.84 18.92 -6.97
CA SER A 202 2.14 18.86 -6.30
C SER A 202 2.87 17.59 -6.74
N GLN A 203 4.13 17.69 -7.18
CA GLN A 203 5.00 16.54 -7.42
C GLN A 203 5.46 15.93 -6.09
N GLU A 204 4.49 15.58 -5.26
CA GLU A 204 4.73 14.88 -4.02
C GLU A 204 5.08 13.44 -4.36
N TRP A 205 6.21 13.01 -3.82
CA TRP A 205 6.68 11.65 -3.95
C TRP A 205 6.01 10.81 -2.88
N PHE A 206 5.49 9.67 -3.31
CA PHE A 206 4.94 8.65 -2.44
C PHE A 206 5.82 7.42 -2.56
N SER A 207 6.30 6.92 -1.41
CA SER A 207 6.82 5.56 -1.37
C SER A 207 5.60 4.65 -1.24
N GLY A 208 5.40 3.78 -2.21
CA GLY A 208 4.39 2.73 -2.16
C GLY A 208 5.03 1.42 -1.78
N ASN A 209 4.29 0.58 -1.07
CA ASN A 209 4.68 -0.80 -0.82
C ASN A 209 6.03 -0.92 -0.07
N SER A 210 6.27 -0.03 0.90
CA SER A 210 7.55 0.12 1.62
C SER A 210 7.81 -1.00 2.62
N PHE A 211 6.75 -1.49 3.27
CA PHE A 211 6.83 -2.53 4.29
C PHE A 211 5.84 -3.64 4.00
N VAL A 212 6.15 -4.82 4.54
CA VAL A 212 5.34 -6.02 4.40
C VAL A 212 5.34 -6.81 5.69
N TYR A 213 4.19 -7.40 5.99
CA TYR A 213 3.99 -8.36 7.06
C TYR A 213 2.87 -9.34 6.67
N ALA A 214 2.75 -10.43 7.43
CA ALA A 214 1.67 -11.38 7.22
C ALA A 214 1.18 -11.95 8.54
N THR A 215 -0.13 -12.19 8.60
CA THR A 215 -0.82 -12.76 9.75
C THR A 215 -1.61 -14.00 9.37
N CYS A 216 -1.86 -14.86 10.34
CA CYS A 216 -2.67 -16.06 10.16
C CYS A 216 -3.33 -16.43 11.49
N GLY A 217 -4.61 -16.13 11.62
CA GLY A 217 -5.35 -16.32 12.86
C GLY A 217 -5.01 -15.30 13.95
N CYS A 218 -5.51 -15.55 15.16
CA CYS A 218 -5.34 -14.67 16.31
C CYS A 218 -5.15 -15.44 17.62
N GLU A 219 -4.73 -14.71 18.65
CA GLU A 219 -4.73 -15.11 20.04
C GLU A 219 -5.90 -14.42 20.77
N PRO A 220 -7.01 -15.13 21.05
CA PRO A 220 -8.21 -14.50 21.61
C PRO A 220 -7.96 -13.78 22.94
N SER A 221 -7.03 -14.25 23.77
CA SER A 221 -6.68 -13.59 25.04
C SER A 221 -5.92 -12.27 24.86
N ALA A 222 -5.32 -12.04 23.69
CA ALA A 222 -4.64 -10.80 23.35
C ALA A 222 -5.57 -9.77 22.69
N ARG A 223 -6.80 -10.17 22.34
CA ARG A 223 -7.78 -9.31 21.66
C ARG A 223 -8.35 -8.26 22.62
N HIS A 224 -8.56 -7.05 22.12
CA HIS A 224 -9.25 -6.02 22.90
C HIS A 224 -10.72 -6.41 23.10
N PRO A 225 -11.28 -6.38 24.33
CA PRO A 225 -12.66 -6.78 24.59
C PRO A 225 -13.69 -6.00 23.76
N ALA A 226 -13.47 -4.69 23.58
CA ALA A 226 -14.36 -3.84 22.80
C ALA A 226 -14.35 -4.15 21.28
N ALA A 227 -13.32 -4.83 20.77
CA ALA A 227 -13.28 -5.27 19.38
C ALA A 227 -14.10 -6.55 19.15
N SER A 228 -14.43 -7.28 20.22
CA SER A 228 -15.23 -8.51 20.16
C SER A 228 -16.73 -8.28 20.37
N ALA A 229 -17.08 -7.16 21.01
CA ALA A 229 -18.46 -6.72 21.09
C ALA A 229 -18.94 -6.38 19.68
N ASP A 230 -20.09 -6.91 19.27
CA ASP A 230 -20.67 -6.76 17.94
C ASP A 230 -20.46 -5.32 17.44
N VAL A 231 -19.57 -5.15 16.45
CA VAL A 231 -19.04 -3.86 15.96
C VAL A 231 -20.15 -3.02 15.30
N SER A 232 -21.39 -3.52 15.31
CA SER A 232 -22.61 -2.82 14.96
C SER A 232 -22.92 -1.60 15.86
N ALA A 233 -22.23 -1.44 16.98
CA ALA A 233 -22.40 -0.27 17.85
C ALA A 233 -21.34 0.82 17.53
N ASP A 234 -21.77 1.86 16.82
CA ASP A 234 -21.15 3.20 16.68
C ASP A 234 -21.00 3.94 18.03
N SER A 235 -20.67 3.23 19.09
CA SER A 235 -20.36 3.81 20.38
C SER A 235 -19.06 4.58 20.25
N VAL A 236 -19.16 5.91 20.22
CA VAL A 236 -18.03 6.84 20.33
C VAL A 236 -17.09 6.44 21.48
N ALA A 237 -17.65 5.91 22.57
CA ALA A 237 -16.87 5.41 23.70
C ALA A 237 -16.05 4.15 23.36
N ALA A 238 -16.62 3.20 22.61
CA ALA A 238 -15.90 2.01 22.15
C ALA A 238 -14.78 2.37 21.17
N ARG A 239 -15.07 3.25 20.19
CA ARG A 239 -14.09 3.79 19.25
C ARG A 239 -12.93 4.48 19.98
N SER A 240 -13.25 5.36 20.92
CA SER A 240 -12.26 6.06 21.75
C SER A 240 -11.42 5.09 22.59
N SER A 241 -12.03 4.07 23.20
CA SER A 241 -11.30 3.06 24.00
C SER A 241 -10.33 2.25 23.13
N MET A 242 -10.75 1.83 21.94
CA MET A 242 -9.90 1.06 21.03
C MET A 242 -8.77 1.92 20.46
N ALA A 243 -9.05 3.16 20.06
CA ALA A 243 -8.02 4.10 19.63
C ALA A 243 -6.96 4.30 20.72
N LYS A 244 -7.38 4.52 21.98
CA LYS A 244 -6.46 4.60 23.14
C LYS A 244 -5.61 3.34 23.32
N ALA A 245 -6.18 2.16 23.11
CA ALA A 245 -5.43 0.91 23.19
C ALA A 245 -4.34 0.83 22.10
N VAL A 246 -4.65 1.26 20.88
CA VAL A 246 -3.66 1.36 19.79
C VAL A 246 -2.56 2.36 20.13
N PHE A 247 -2.91 3.58 20.55
CA PHE A 247 -1.91 4.61 20.91
C PHE A 247 -0.98 4.16 22.03
N SER A 248 -1.54 3.51 23.06
CA SER A 248 -0.77 2.93 24.17
C SER A 248 0.25 1.90 23.68
N LYS A 249 -0.14 1.03 22.72
CA LYS A 249 0.76 0.02 22.15
C LYS A 249 1.82 0.59 21.22
N VAL A 250 1.51 1.63 20.46
CA VAL A 250 2.48 2.28 19.56
C VAL A 250 3.49 3.14 20.33
N GLY A 251 3.30 3.33 21.65
CA GLY A 251 4.21 4.10 22.48
C GLY A 251 4.07 5.61 22.28
N VAL A 252 2.90 6.07 21.82
CA VAL A 252 2.57 7.50 21.80
C VAL A 252 2.18 7.90 23.23
N VAL A 253 3.17 8.10 24.08
CA VAL A 253 3.00 8.67 25.42
C VAL A 253 3.50 10.11 25.33
N ASP A 254 2.61 11.08 25.58
CA ASP A 254 2.93 12.52 25.65
C ASP A 254 3.46 13.17 24.36
N GLY A 255 2.96 12.75 23.19
CA GLY A 255 3.18 13.44 21.92
C GLY A 255 4.59 13.29 21.32
N SER A 256 5.52 12.65 22.02
CA SER A 256 6.85 12.34 21.49
C SER A 256 6.83 11.02 20.72
N VAL A 257 7.17 11.07 19.44
CA VAL A 257 7.24 9.91 18.56
C VAL A 257 8.68 9.41 18.53
N SER A 258 8.98 8.26 19.16
CA SER A 258 10.31 7.65 19.03
C SER A 258 10.57 7.26 17.58
N SER A 259 11.71 7.60 16.99
CA SER A 259 12.01 7.43 15.56
C SER A 259 12.40 6.00 15.12
N GLY A 260 12.57 5.06 16.06
CA GLY A 260 12.79 3.64 15.73
C GLY A 260 11.48 2.89 15.54
N ILE A 261 11.44 1.81 14.73
CA ILE A 261 10.38 0.80 14.86
C ILE A 261 10.48 0.31 16.31
N PRO A 262 9.52 0.60 17.20
CA PRO A 262 9.57 0.06 18.55
C PRO A 262 9.71 -1.44 18.41
N SER A 263 10.52 -2.09 19.27
CA SER A 263 10.53 -3.55 19.36
C SER A 263 9.15 -3.98 19.86
N LEU A 264 8.20 -4.01 18.94
CA LEU A 264 6.82 -4.28 19.23
C LEU A 264 6.72 -5.79 19.31
N GLU A 265 6.51 -6.28 20.52
CA GLU A 265 6.35 -7.71 20.75
C GLU A 265 5.11 -8.18 19.97
N VAL A 266 5.36 -8.89 18.88
CA VAL A 266 4.32 -9.51 18.07
C VAL A 266 4.13 -10.97 18.48
N CYS A 267 2.89 -11.42 18.52
CA CYS A 267 2.59 -12.83 18.75
C CYS A 267 3.04 -13.64 17.53
N ALA A 268 4.05 -14.50 17.68
CA ALA A 268 4.52 -15.35 16.60
C ALA A 268 3.45 -16.41 16.24
N GLY A 269 3.11 -16.48 14.95
CA GLY A 269 2.22 -17.47 14.37
C GLY A 269 2.99 -18.66 13.79
N THR A 270 2.28 -19.74 13.49
CA THR A 270 2.83 -20.85 12.70
C THR A 270 2.44 -20.65 11.24
N PRO A 271 3.39 -20.77 10.30
CA PRO A 271 3.08 -20.67 8.87
C PRO A 271 1.97 -21.63 8.44
N PRO A 272 0.90 -21.16 7.77
CA PRO A 272 -0.17 -22.04 7.31
C PRO A 272 0.34 -22.97 6.22
N MET A 273 -0.34 -24.11 6.09
CA MET A 273 -0.11 -25.05 5.00
C MET A 273 -1.06 -24.73 3.85
N LEU A 274 -0.56 -24.16 2.76
CA LEU A 274 -1.34 -23.96 1.56
C LEU A 274 -1.45 -25.27 0.76
N ARG A 275 -2.69 -25.59 0.39
CA ARG A 275 -3.12 -26.71 -0.44
C ARG A 275 -3.98 -26.19 -1.60
N PRO A 276 -3.34 -25.62 -2.64
CA PRO A 276 -4.02 -25.27 -3.90
C PRO A 276 -4.86 -26.43 -4.42
N GLN A 277 -6.11 -26.15 -4.78
CA GLN A 277 -7.05 -27.19 -5.20
C GLN A 277 -6.87 -27.49 -6.68
N ARG A 278 -6.64 -28.76 -7.03
CA ARG A 278 -6.70 -29.16 -8.43
C ARG A 278 -8.09 -28.87 -8.97
N PRO A 279 -8.22 -28.37 -10.21
CA PRO A 279 -9.53 -28.29 -10.84
C PRO A 279 -10.17 -29.66 -10.69
N LYS A 280 -11.38 -29.72 -10.09
CA LYS A 280 -12.20 -30.91 -10.27
C LYS A 280 -12.27 -31.04 -11.78
N GLN A 281 -11.66 -32.10 -12.34
CA GLN A 281 -12.00 -32.49 -13.68
C GLN A 281 -13.50 -32.65 -13.61
N GLU A 282 -14.23 -31.64 -14.11
CA GLU A 282 -15.61 -31.82 -14.46
C GLU A 282 -15.54 -33.07 -15.30
N ARG A 283 -16.02 -34.17 -14.74
CA ARG A 283 -16.18 -35.40 -15.49
C ARG A 283 -17.08 -34.92 -16.60
N GLU A 284 -16.50 -34.61 -17.75
CA GLU A 284 -17.21 -34.39 -18.99
C GLU A 284 -18.18 -35.55 -18.98
N GLY A 285 -19.44 -35.22 -18.74
CA GLY A 285 -20.47 -36.22 -18.76
C GLY A 285 -20.33 -36.78 -20.15
N LYS A 286 -19.72 -37.97 -20.26
CA LYS A 286 -20.06 -38.91 -21.31
C LYS A 286 -21.54 -39.11 -21.10
N GLY A 287 -22.31 -38.18 -21.68
CA GLY A 287 -23.68 -38.39 -22.02
C GLY A 287 -23.62 -39.64 -22.86
N ASP A 288 -23.95 -40.75 -22.21
CA ASP A 288 -24.43 -41.93 -22.87
C ASP A 288 -25.78 -41.53 -23.48
N ALA A 289 -25.71 -40.67 -24.50
CA ALA A 289 -26.78 -40.43 -25.42
C ALA A 289 -26.89 -41.74 -26.19
N GLY A 290 -27.74 -42.63 -25.68
CA GLY A 290 -28.21 -43.80 -26.38
C GLY A 290 -28.81 -43.36 -27.71
N TYR A 291 -27.97 -43.29 -28.74
CA TYR A 291 -28.40 -43.30 -30.13
C TYR A 291 -28.82 -44.74 -30.45
N PRO A 292 -30.05 -44.97 -30.96
CA PRO A 292 -30.42 -46.28 -31.46
C PRO A 292 -29.54 -46.61 -32.68
N LYS A 293 -28.97 -47.81 -32.67
CA LYS A 293 -28.27 -48.45 -33.81
C LYS A 293 -29.12 -48.31 -35.08
N ALA A 294 -28.70 -47.44 -36.00
CA ALA A 294 -29.11 -47.49 -37.39
C ALA A 294 -28.08 -48.31 -38.18
N ALA A 295 -28.60 -49.17 -39.05
CA ALA A 295 -27.89 -50.22 -39.76
C ALA A 295 -26.87 -49.69 -40.77
N THR A 296 -25.79 -50.46 -40.87
CA THR A 296 -24.76 -50.43 -41.90
C THR A 296 -25.34 -50.50 -43.32
N THR A 297 -25.03 -49.51 -44.16
CA THR A 297 -24.96 -49.72 -45.61
C THR A 297 -23.67 -49.11 -46.16
N SER A 298 -22.93 -49.98 -46.83
CA SER A 298 -21.70 -49.71 -47.57
C SER A 298 -21.99 -48.93 -48.86
N ALA A 299 -21.21 -47.88 -49.15
CA ALA A 299 -21.01 -47.40 -50.51
C ALA A 299 -19.65 -46.71 -50.68
N THR A 300 -18.81 -47.43 -51.41
CA THR A 300 -17.77 -47.08 -52.38
C THR A 300 -17.36 -45.60 -52.59
N ARG A 301 -16.03 -45.42 -52.57
CA ARG A 301 -15.18 -44.31 -53.06
C ARG A 301 -15.51 -43.91 -54.52
N PRO A 302 -15.17 -42.67 -54.95
CA PRO A 302 -13.93 -42.55 -55.72
C PRO A 302 -13.09 -41.29 -55.40
N ALA A 303 -11.87 -41.32 -55.92
CA ALA A 303 -10.77 -40.38 -55.72
C ALA A 303 -10.92 -39.12 -56.58
N GLU A 304 -10.32 -38.01 -56.13
CA GLU A 304 -9.54 -37.09 -56.97
C GLU A 304 -8.78 -36.06 -56.09
N ALA A 305 -7.58 -35.72 -56.55
CA ALA A 305 -6.73 -34.60 -56.13
C ALA A 305 -6.32 -33.88 -57.43
N PRO A 306 -5.49 -32.81 -57.45
CA PRO A 306 -5.14 -31.80 -56.45
C PRO A 306 -5.36 -30.36 -57.00
N SER A 307 -5.14 -29.30 -56.21
CA SER A 307 -4.40 -28.10 -56.66
C SER A 307 -4.30 -26.99 -55.61
N ALA A 308 -3.22 -26.24 -55.78
CA ALA A 308 -2.65 -25.17 -54.97
C ALA A 308 -3.57 -23.95 -54.73
N SER A 309 -3.27 -23.18 -53.68
CA SER A 309 -2.83 -21.79 -53.86
C SER A 309 -2.45 -21.15 -52.54
N ALA A 310 -1.28 -20.50 -52.57
CA ALA A 310 -0.80 -19.56 -51.57
C ALA A 310 -1.59 -18.25 -51.69
N SER A 311 -1.93 -17.63 -50.55
CA SER A 311 -2.41 -16.25 -50.45
C SER A 311 -1.83 -15.66 -49.16
N SER A 312 -0.74 -14.90 -49.26
CA SER A 312 -0.73 -13.44 -49.43
C SER A 312 -0.94 -12.72 -48.10
N MET A 313 0.19 -12.33 -47.50
CA MET A 313 0.27 -11.39 -46.39
C MET A 313 -0.31 -10.04 -46.82
N LYS A 314 -1.38 -9.60 -46.16
CA LYS A 314 -1.86 -8.23 -46.25
C LYS A 314 -1.07 -7.36 -45.26
N THR A 315 -0.37 -6.40 -45.83
CA THR A 315 0.24 -5.22 -45.21
C THR A 315 -0.78 -4.41 -44.40
N MET A 316 -0.38 -4.04 -43.18
CA MET A 316 -1.05 -3.05 -42.33
C MET A 316 -0.78 -1.63 -42.87
N PRO A 317 -1.77 -0.73 -42.91
CA PRO A 317 -1.53 0.67 -43.23
C PRO A 317 -1.08 1.46 -42.00
N THR A 318 -0.09 2.32 -42.24
CA THR A 318 0.49 3.33 -41.36
C THR A 318 -0.58 4.33 -40.90
N GLU A 319 -0.74 4.49 -39.58
CA GLU A 319 -1.54 5.57 -39.00
C GLU A 319 -0.81 6.91 -39.11
N ARG A 320 -1.57 7.92 -39.54
CA ARG A 320 -1.20 9.32 -39.66
C ARG A 320 -1.35 10.01 -38.31
N GLU A 321 -0.33 10.77 -37.92
CA GLU A 321 -0.44 11.80 -36.89
C GLU A 321 -1.42 12.91 -37.30
N PRO A 322 -2.23 13.44 -36.36
CA PRO A 322 -2.80 14.76 -36.50
C PRO A 322 -2.08 15.75 -35.56
N THR A 323 -1.27 16.61 -36.17
CA THR A 323 -0.87 17.91 -35.63
C THR A 323 -2.08 18.84 -35.56
N THR A 324 -2.40 19.36 -34.37
CA THR A 324 -3.12 20.64 -34.23
C THR A 324 -2.74 21.34 -32.93
N SER A 325 -2.11 22.50 -33.07
CA SER A 325 -1.92 23.51 -32.03
C SER A 325 -3.21 24.30 -31.77
N PRO A 326 -3.38 24.90 -30.59
CA PRO A 326 -4.00 26.24 -30.51
C PRO A 326 -3.19 27.17 -29.58
N LYS A 327 -2.71 28.31 -30.09
CA LYS A 327 -3.36 29.63 -30.08
C LYS A 327 -3.70 30.17 -28.68
N THR A 328 -2.79 31.03 -28.23
CA THR A 328 -2.88 32.06 -27.19
C THR A 328 -4.11 32.96 -27.33
N SER A 329 -4.79 33.22 -26.21
CA SER A 329 -5.65 34.38 -26.01
C SER A 329 -5.68 34.80 -24.53
N THR A 330 -5.03 35.92 -24.21
CA THR A 330 -5.34 36.82 -23.08
C THR A 330 -6.71 37.46 -23.32
N PRO A 331 -7.55 37.82 -22.31
CA PRO A 331 -7.41 39.06 -21.50
C PRO A 331 -8.14 38.97 -20.12
N PRO A 332 -8.61 40.06 -19.46
CA PRO A 332 -7.97 41.32 -19.05
C PRO A 332 -8.01 41.55 -17.50
N LEU A 333 -7.35 42.65 -17.11
CA LEU A 333 -7.33 43.29 -15.80
C LEU A 333 -8.67 43.91 -15.35
N SER A 334 -8.73 44.14 -14.03
CA SER A 334 -9.41 45.22 -13.29
C SER A 334 -10.89 45.06 -12.92
N THR A 335 -11.17 45.08 -11.60
CA THR A 335 -12.20 45.97 -11.03
C THR A 335 -11.81 46.36 -9.60
N GLU A 336 -11.83 47.67 -9.36
CA GLU A 336 -11.65 48.36 -8.08
C GLU A 336 -12.84 48.09 -7.12
N CYS A 337 -12.57 48.13 -5.81
CA CYS A 337 -13.55 48.55 -4.81
C CYS A 337 -12.82 49.14 -3.60
N GLY A 338 -13.00 50.45 -3.36
CA GLY A 338 -12.65 51.13 -2.11
C GLY A 338 -13.78 51.02 -1.06
N PRO A 339 -13.88 51.95 -0.09
CA PRO A 339 -13.14 51.87 1.16
C PRO A 339 -14.03 51.80 2.43
N GLY A 340 -13.45 51.22 3.49
CA GLY A 340 -13.49 51.68 4.89
C GLY A 340 -14.75 51.43 5.73
N VAL A 341 -14.61 50.74 6.87
CA VAL A 341 -15.07 51.24 8.19
C VAL A 341 -14.17 50.69 9.30
N SER A 342 -13.72 51.59 10.16
CA SER A 342 -12.87 51.39 11.33
C SER A 342 -13.57 50.69 12.51
N GLY A 343 -12.88 49.76 13.17
CA GLY A 343 -13.17 49.32 14.54
C GLY A 343 -11.88 49.25 15.36
N LYS A 344 -11.76 50.13 16.35
CA LYS A 344 -10.64 50.17 17.32
C LYS A 344 -10.81 49.08 18.36
N SER A 345 -9.77 48.29 18.59
CA SER A 345 -9.54 47.57 19.83
C SER A 345 -8.05 47.67 20.17
N ASP A 346 -7.75 48.33 21.27
CA ASP A 346 -6.40 48.45 21.83
C ASP A 346 -5.92 47.07 22.30
N GLY A 347 -5.08 46.45 21.49
CA GLY A 347 -4.30 45.27 21.84
C GLY A 347 -2.82 45.59 21.64
N ILE A 348 -1.99 45.25 22.61
CA ILE A 348 -0.54 45.44 22.57
C ILE A 348 0.01 44.64 21.37
N ASP A 349 0.42 45.38 20.34
CA ASP A 349 0.93 44.84 19.08
C ASP A 349 2.40 44.43 19.28
N VAL A 350 2.63 43.17 19.66
CA VAL A 350 3.96 42.57 19.54
C VAL A 350 4.12 42.19 18.08
N HIS A 351 4.75 43.07 17.30
CA HIS A 351 5.21 42.77 15.95
C HIS A 351 6.24 41.61 16.00
N LEU A 352 5.75 40.37 15.97
CA LEU A 352 6.51 39.21 15.56
C LEU A 352 6.77 39.36 14.06
N THR A 353 7.94 39.94 13.77
CA THR A 353 8.49 40.00 12.42
C THR A 353 8.59 38.58 11.88
N LYS A 354 7.91 38.29 10.76
CA LYS A 354 8.03 37.01 10.07
C LYS A 354 9.52 36.73 9.81
N PRO A 355 10.10 35.61 10.29
CA PRO A 355 11.49 35.27 9.99
C PRO A 355 11.60 34.97 8.50
N SER A 356 12.09 35.92 7.71
CA SER A 356 12.22 35.81 6.25
C SER A 356 13.59 35.30 5.79
N SER A 357 14.42 34.80 6.71
CA SER A 357 15.74 34.28 6.36
C SER A 357 15.65 32.83 5.93
N LYS A 358 15.99 32.55 4.67
CA LYS A 358 16.22 31.18 4.19
C LYS A 358 17.20 30.45 5.14
N PRO A 359 16.96 29.17 5.46
CA PRO A 359 17.87 28.41 6.32
C PRO A 359 19.26 28.35 5.69
N ALA A 360 20.29 28.63 6.50
CA ALA A 360 21.68 28.52 6.06
C ALA A 360 22.11 27.05 6.16
N VAL A 361 22.56 26.49 5.04
CA VAL A 361 22.98 25.09 4.91
C VAL A 361 24.50 25.02 4.73
N ILE A 362 25.14 24.11 5.44
CA ILE A 362 26.57 23.81 5.31
C ILE A 362 26.74 22.30 5.16
N ILE A 363 27.36 21.87 4.07
CA ILE A 363 27.71 20.47 3.82
C ILE A 363 29.23 20.35 3.77
N ARG A 364 29.81 19.44 4.54
CA ARG A 364 31.26 19.16 4.53
C ARG A 364 31.55 17.70 4.78
N SER A 365 32.64 17.19 4.22
CA SER A 365 33.15 15.86 4.51
C SER A 365 33.99 15.90 5.79
N GLU A 366 33.83 14.89 6.63
CA GLU A 366 34.63 14.68 7.83
C GLU A 366 35.15 13.22 7.85
N GLU A 367 36.29 13.02 8.48
CA GLU A 367 36.88 11.69 8.72
C GLU A 367 36.83 11.43 10.23
N ALA A 368 36.33 10.27 10.63
CA ALA A 368 36.29 9.82 12.00
C ALA A 368 37.65 9.27 12.44
N GLU A 369 37.83 9.05 13.75
CA GLU A 369 39.08 8.53 14.32
C GLU A 369 39.43 7.13 13.81
N ASP A 370 38.44 6.35 13.37
CA ASP A 370 38.59 5.02 12.79
C ASP A 370 38.91 5.05 11.27
N GLY A 371 39.07 6.24 10.68
CA GLY A 371 39.31 6.45 9.26
C GLY A 371 38.06 6.37 8.39
N SER A 372 36.87 6.13 8.97
CA SER A 372 35.61 6.16 8.22
C SER A 372 35.26 7.59 7.80
N ARG A 373 34.75 7.76 6.58
CA ARG A 373 34.35 9.06 6.03
C ARG A 373 32.83 9.22 6.10
N PHE A 374 32.38 10.41 6.46
CA PHE A 374 30.96 10.76 6.50
C PHE A 374 30.72 12.18 6.00
N TRP A 375 29.54 12.42 5.46
CA TRP A 375 29.05 13.77 5.21
C TRP A 375 28.44 14.34 6.48
N ARG A 376 28.82 15.57 6.82
CA ARG A 376 28.19 16.36 7.86
C ARG A 376 27.40 17.50 7.22
N PHE A 377 26.12 17.51 7.53
CA PHE A 377 25.15 18.48 7.05
C PHE A 377 24.60 19.29 8.21
N GLU A 378 24.83 20.59 8.20
CA GLU A 378 24.36 21.52 9.24
C GLU A 378 23.33 22.50 8.66
N VAL A 379 22.18 22.62 9.31
CA VAL A 379 21.14 23.59 8.96
C VAL A 379 20.89 24.52 10.13
N SER A 380 20.94 25.82 9.89
CA SER A 380 20.50 26.82 10.86
C SER A 380 19.01 27.12 10.65
N LEU A 381 18.24 26.85 11.69
CA LEU A 381 16.78 26.96 11.79
C LEU A 381 16.42 27.93 12.92
N PRO A 382 16.74 29.23 12.78
CA PRO A 382 16.39 30.22 13.79
C PRO A 382 14.87 30.32 13.93
N GLY A 383 14.36 30.20 15.15
CA GLY A 383 12.92 30.27 15.44
C GLY A 383 12.27 28.93 15.77
N ILE A 384 12.89 27.81 15.36
CA ILE A 384 12.38 26.47 15.71
C ILE A 384 12.82 26.12 17.14
N ALA A 385 11.84 26.04 18.05
CA ALA A 385 12.07 25.84 19.48
C ALA A 385 12.28 24.35 19.84
N ALA A 386 11.63 23.44 19.10
CA ALA A 386 11.63 22.01 19.38
C ALA A 386 11.87 21.17 18.11
N VAL A 387 12.36 19.94 18.30
CA VAL A 387 12.56 18.98 17.20
C VAL A 387 11.23 18.47 16.64
N ASP A 388 10.16 18.55 17.43
CA ASP A 388 8.84 18.02 17.07
C ASP A 388 8.19 18.78 15.91
N ASP A 389 8.67 20.01 15.62
CA ASP A 389 8.21 20.83 14.49
C ASP A 389 8.94 20.51 13.17
N LEU A 390 9.85 19.52 13.17
CA LEU A 390 10.73 19.17 12.05
C LEU A 390 10.39 17.78 11.51
N ASP A 391 10.00 17.72 10.25
CA ASP A 391 9.97 16.49 9.47
C ASP A 391 11.27 16.35 8.69
N LEU A 392 12.02 15.28 8.95
CA LEU A 392 13.36 15.04 8.40
C LEU A 392 13.38 13.69 7.69
N GLN A 393 13.70 13.72 6.39
CA GLN A 393 13.86 12.55 5.55
C GLN A 393 15.29 12.47 5.03
N ILE A 394 15.94 11.32 5.19
CA ILE A 394 17.31 11.07 4.75
C ILE A 394 17.29 9.86 3.83
N SER A 395 17.76 10.03 2.58
CA SER A 395 17.96 8.95 1.62
C SER A 395 19.43 8.84 1.23
N ASP A 396 19.77 7.82 0.43
CA ASP A 396 21.14 7.61 -0.06
C ASP A 396 21.58 8.69 -1.07
N THR A 397 20.65 9.51 -1.56
CA THR A 397 20.90 10.52 -2.61
C THR A 397 20.64 11.96 -2.16
N ALA A 398 19.82 12.18 -1.13
CA ALA A 398 19.50 13.52 -0.65
C ALA A 398 19.05 13.55 0.82
N VAL A 399 18.95 14.77 1.35
CA VAL A 399 18.23 15.08 2.58
C VAL A 399 17.11 16.07 2.29
N ALA A 400 15.92 15.79 2.82
CA ALA A 400 14.77 16.68 2.77
C ALA A 400 14.33 17.05 4.19
N LEU A 401 13.92 18.30 4.35
CA LEU A 401 13.48 18.85 5.63
C LEU A 401 12.25 19.74 5.41
N SER A 402 11.23 19.55 6.22
CA SER A 402 10.09 20.46 6.28
C SER A 402 9.72 20.81 7.71
N THR A 403 9.13 21.98 7.91
CA THR A 403 8.65 22.43 9.23
C THR A 403 7.19 22.86 9.19
N ALA A 404 6.50 22.83 10.33
CA ALA A 404 5.15 23.37 10.48
C ALA A 404 5.03 24.85 10.06
N GLU A 405 6.10 25.64 10.26
CA GLU A 405 6.17 27.06 9.87
C GLU A 405 6.39 27.28 8.36
N GLY A 406 6.40 26.21 7.56
CA GLY A 406 6.48 26.29 6.10
C GLY A 406 7.91 26.35 5.53
N VAL A 407 8.96 26.20 6.35
CA VAL A 407 10.32 25.98 5.83
C VAL A 407 10.33 24.64 5.10
N ARG A 408 10.82 24.63 3.86
CA ARG A 408 11.04 23.42 3.06
C ARG A 408 12.42 23.49 2.44
N MET A 409 13.17 22.40 2.51
CA MET A 409 14.52 22.29 1.99
C MET A 409 14.72 20.89 1.40
N TYR A 410 15.44 20.84 0.29
CA TYR A 410 15.88 19.62 -0.36
C TYR A 410 17.32 19.83 -0.82
N GLU A 411 18.25 19.01 -0.34
CA GLU A 411 19.66 19.13 -0.66
C GLU A 411 20.24 17.76 -1.03
N PRO A 412 20.78 17.59 -2.25
CA PRO A 412 21.41 16.35 -2.66
C PRO A 412 22.75 16.16 -1.94
N TRP A 413 23.10 14.90 -1.67
CA TRP A 413 24.44 14.57 -1.18
C TRP A 413 25.47 14.75 -2.30
N PRO A 414 26.70 15.20 -1.99
CA PRO A 414 27.75 15.30 -3.01
C PRO A 414 28.19 13.92 -3.54
N GLU A 415 28.05 12.87 -2.73
CA GLU A 415 28.35 11.47 -3.06
C GLU A 415 27.27 10.55 -2.46
N LEU A 416 27.15 9.31 -2.93
CA LEU A 416 26.23 8.34 -2.34
C LEU A 416 26.57 8.07 -0.88
N VAL A 417 25.54 7.94 -0.07
CA VAL A 417 25.66 7.73 1.38
C VAL A 417 24.88 6.50 1.82
N ASN A 418 25.19 5.99 3.00
CA ASN A 418 24.41 4.94 3.65
C ASN A 418 23.39 5.57 4.61
N SER A 419 22.20 5.89 4.11
CA SER A 419 21.14 6.54 4.92
C SER A 419 20.68 5.71 6.11
N SER A 420 20.81 4.37 6.05
CA SER A 420 20.43 3.48 7.16
C SER A 420 21.29 3.67 8.42
N GLN A 421 22.47 4.28 8.27
CA GLN A 421 23.40 4.59 9.36
C GLN A 421 23.45 6.11 9.65
N ALA A 422 22.53 6.88 9.10
CA ALA A 422 22.46 8.32 9.36
C ALA A 422 22.14 8.59 10.83
N ALA A 423 22.78 9.61 11.40
CA ALA A 423 22.48 10.13 12.72
C ALA A 423 22.16 11.62 12.64
N ALA A 424 21.04 12.03 13.24
CA ALA A 424 20.63 13.43 13.32
C ALA A 424 20.58 13.90 14.77
N SER A 425 20.95 15.17 15.00
CA SER A 425 20.90 15.81 16.31
C SER A 425 20.45 17.26 16.16
N PHE A 426 19.47 17.67 16.96
CA PHE A 426 18.95 19.04 16.98
C PHE A 426 19.34 19.74 18.29
N SER A 427 19.80 20.98 18.20
CA SER A 427 20.14 21.82 19.35
C SER A 427 19.18 23.00 19.42
N SER A 428 18.14 22.91 20.24
CA SER A 428 17.16 23.99 20.47
C SER A 428 17.81 25.31 20.87
N LYS A 429 18.81 25.27 21.76
CA LYS A 429 19.60 26.46 22.16
C LYS A 429 20.27 27.20 21.00
N LYS A 430 20.61 26.49 19.92
CA LYS A 430 21.32 27.04 18.76
C LYS A 430 20.42 27.14 17.52
N GLY A 431 19.19 26.66 17.58
CA GLY A 431 18.32 26.44 16.42
C GLY A 431 19.09 25.74 15.30
N ARG A 432 19.77 24.63 15.59
CA ARG A 432 20.66 23.97 14.61
C ARG A 432 20.39 22.48 14.54
N LEU A 433 20.14 22.00 13.33
CA LEU A 433 20.13 20.57 12.99
C LEU A 433 21.49 20.16 12.44
N VAL A 434 22.02 19.05 12.92
CA VAL A 434 23.26 18.43 12.41
C VAL A 434 22.95 16.99 12.05
N ILE A 435 23.24 16.61 10.81
CA ILE A 435 23.10 15.26 10.29
C ILE A 435 24.49 14.75 9.91
N LYS A 436 24.79 13.52 10.30
CA LYS A 436 25.98 12.78 9.90
C LYS A 436 25.55 11.55 9.15
N VAL A 437 26.07 11.34 7.94
CA VAL A 437 25.74 10.15 7.14
C VAL A 437 27.03 9.52 6.60
N PRO A 438 27.32 8.24 6.90
CA PRO A 438 28.48 7.55 6.34
C PRO A 438 28.43 7.52 4.82
N MET A 439 29.59 7.69 4.18
CA MET A 439 29.71 7.48 2.73
C MET A 439 29.54 6.00 2.39
N ALA A 440 28.91 5.69 1.26
CA ALA A 440 28.62 4.33 0.81
C ALA A 440 29.85 3.58 0.27
#